data_AF-A0A2K3M7M0-F1
#
_entry.id   AF-A0A2K3M7M0-F1
#
_cell.length_a   1.000
_cell.length_b   1.000
_cell.length_c   1.000
_cell.angle_alpha   90.00
_cell.angle_beta   90.00
_cell.angle_gamma   90.00
#
_symmetry.space_group_name_H-M   'P 1'
#
loop_
_entity.id
_entity.type
_entity.pdbx_description
1 polymer ?
#
loop_
_entity_poly.entity_id
_entity_poly.type
_entity_poly.pdbx_seq_one_letter_code
_entity_poly.pdbx_strand_id
1 'polypeptide(L)'
;MAATFSSLSDDLHTPILPPPSKSSTESEKICIDEMLEKYCGEFGKWQLKHFILTSLAWALEAFHTMVMIFADREPDWSCVNGVDCAGGGGGSLCGMKAAEWEWIGGKAASTVSEWSLICGDKFKVGLVQALFFAGCMIG
;
A
#
# COMPACT_ATOMS: atom_id res chain seq x y z
N MET A 1 15.60 59.46 23.96
CA MET A 1 15.30 58.31 23.08
C MET A 1 15.97 57.08 23.67
N ALA A 2 15.20 56.16 24.25
CA ALA A 2 15.46 54.72 24.30
C ALA A 2 14.29 54.11 25.10
N ALA A 3 13.53 53.24 24.44
CA ALA A 3 12.27 52.69 24.92
C ALA A 3 12.50 51.67 26.04
N THR A 4 11.74 51.81 27.13
CA THR A 4 11.62 50.82 28.20
C THR A 4 10.86 49.60 27.69
N PHE A 5 11.61 48.55 27.35
CA PHE A 5 11.12 47.19 27.17
C PHE A 5 10.81 46.59 28.55
N SER A 6 9.58 46.66 29.04
CA SER A 6 9.10 45.89 30.21
C SER A 6 7.59 46.05 30.39
N SER A 7 6.75 45.45 29.54
CA SER A 7 5.30 45.30 29.84
C SER A 7 4.55 44.36 28.87
N LEU A 8 5.15 43.29 28.36
CA LEU A 8 4.46 42.37 27.42
C LEU A 8 4.61 40.88 27.76
N SER A 9 5.18 40.53 28.92
CA SER A 9 5.41 39.13 29.31
C SER A 9 4.40 38.59 30.33
N ASP A 10 3.55 39.43 30.92
CA ASP A 10 2.59 38.99 31.96
C ASP A 10 1.25 38.47 31.42
N ASP A 11 0.93 38.69 30.15
CA ASP A 11 -0.39 38.34 29.56
C ASP A 11 -0.42 37.01 28.80
N LEU A 12 0.69 36.26 28.71
CA LEU A 12 0.74 35.01 27.95
C LEU A 12 0.48 33.74 28.77
N HIS A 13 0.38 33.87 30.10
CA HIS A 13 0.11 32.76 31.03
C HIS A 13 -1.34 32.71 31.51
N THR A 14 -2.16 33.65 31.10
CA THR A 14 -3.59 33.67 31.40
C THR A 14 -4.32 32.74 30.43
N PRO A 15 -4.99 31.68 30.91
CA PRO A 15 -5.83 30.86 30.06
C PRO A 15 -6.89 31.74 29.40
N ILE A 16 -6.98 31.66 28.07
CA ILE A 16 -7.96 32.38 27.23
C ILE A 16 -9.41 32.06 27.64
N LEU A 17 -9.62 30.97 28.37
CA LEU A 17 -10.90 30.54 28.91
C LEU A 17 -10.94 30.83 30.41
N PRO A 18 -11.94 31.61 30.90
CA PRO A 18 -12.18 31.73 32.33
C PRO A 18 -12.48 30.34 32.92
N PRO A 19 -12.11 30.07 34.19
CA PRO A 19 -12.51 28.83 34.85
C PRO A 19 -14.03 28.73 34.82
N PRO A 20 -14.61 27.56 34.48
CA PRO A 20 -16.05 27.43 34.34
C PRO A 20 -16.72 27.89 35.63
N SER A 21 -17.58 28.92 35.52
CA SER A 21 -18.50 29.28 36.59
C SER A 21 -19.26 28.01 36.96
N LYS A 22 -19.41 27.75 38.27
CA LYS A 22 -20.25 26.67 38.80
C LYS A 22 -21.73 26.94 38.48
N SER A 23 -22.11 26.93 37.21
CA SER A 23 -23.42 26.53 36.74
C SER A 23 -23.30 25.04 36.50
N SER A 24 -24.02 24.26 37.31
CA SER A 24 -24.14 22.82 37.22
C SER A 24 -24.67 22.39 35.85
N THR A 25 -23.76 22.24 34.90
CA THR A 25 -23.87 21.21 33.87
C THR A 25 -22.67 20.34 34.15
N GLU A 26 -22.87 19.28 34.95
CA GLU A 26 -21.90 18.19 35.01
C GLU A 26 -21.50 17.89 33.57
N SER A 27 -20.20 17.93 33.27
CA SER A 27 -19.70 17.31 32.06
C SER A 27 -20.15 15.86 32.13
N GLU A 28 -21.21 15.51 31.38
CA GLU A 28 -21.78 14.17 31.31
C GLU A 28 -20.63 13.23 30.93
N LYS A 29 -20.13 12.46 31.90
CA LYS A 29 -19.07 11.48 31.67
C LYS A 29 -19.71 10.28 31.00
N ILE A 30 -19.90 10.37 29.69
CA ILE A 30 -20.42 9.30 28.86
C ILE A 30 -19.26 8.33 28.54
N CYS A 31 -19.51 7.03 28.66
CA CYS A 31 -18.55 6.01 28.23
C CYS A 31 -18.45 5.98 26.69
N ILE A 32 -17.31 5.56 26.12
CA ILE A 32 -17.14 5.53 24.65
C ILE A 32 -18.25 4.72 23.98
N ASP A 33 -18.62 3.57 24.55
CA ASP A 33 -19.69 2.72 24.01
C ASP A 33 -21.05 3.42 24.02
N GLU A 34 -21.36 4.13 25.11
CA GLU A 34 -22.62 4.88 25.28
C GLU A 34 -22.67 6.12 24.38
N MET A 35 -21.50 6.74 24.10
CA MET A 35 -21.37 7.82 23.12
C MET A 35 -21.60 7.28 21.70
N LEU A 36 -21.04 6.12 21.37
CA LEU A 36 -21.22 5.48 20.06
C LEU A 36 -22.67 5.05 19.84
N GLU A 37 -23.32 4.47 20.84
CA GLU A 37 -24.73 4.09 20.73
C GLU A 37 -25.64 5.32 20.55
N LYS A 38 -25.41 6.38 21.34
CA LYS A 38 -26.20 7.63 21.30
C LYS A 38 -26.06 8.41 19.99
N TYR A 39 -24.85 8.47 19.41
CA TYR A 39 -24.57 9.31 18.23
C TYR A 39 -24.40 8.53 16.92
N CYS A 40 -23.93 7.28 16.95
CA CYS A 40 -23.76 6.42 15.77
C CYS A 40 -24.87 5.36 15.61
N GLY A 41 -25.60 5.03 16.68
CA GLY A 41 -26.62 3.99 16.67
C GLY A 41 -26.05 2.57 16.71
N GLU A 42 -26.94 1.57 16.81
CA GLU A 42 -26.56 0.16 16.83
C GLU A 42 -26.13 -0.37 15.46
N PHE A 43 -25.24 -1.37 15.48
CA PHE A 43 -24.77 -2.04 14.26
C PHE A 43 -25.87 -2.92 13.65
N GLY A 44 -26.56 -2.39 12.64
CA GLY A 44 -27.68 -3.09 12.00
C GLY A 44 -27.25 -4.25 11.09
N LYS A 45 -28.17 -5.18 10.80
CA LYS A 45 -27.91 -6.31 9.87
C LYS A 45 -27.43 -5.88 8.48
N TRP A 46 -27.94 -4.75 7.99
CA TRP A 46 -27.52 -4.18 6.70
C TRP A 46 -26.10 -3.61 6.75
N GLN A 47 -25.73 -2.94 7.85
CA GLN A 47 -24.36 -2.47 8.08
C GLN A 47 -23.39 -3.64 8.20
N LEU A 48 -23.78 -4.71 8.90
CA LEU A 48 -23.00 -5.94 8.96
C LEU A 48 -22.79 -6.57 7.58
N LYS A 49 -23.85 -6.64 6.77
CA LYS A 49 -23.73 -7.15 5.39
C LYS A 49 -22.78 -6.29 4.56
N HIS A 50 -22.88 -4.97 4.63
CA HIS A 50 -21.96 -4.06 3.93
C HIS A 50 -20.53 -4.24 4.41
N PHE A 51 -20.31 -4.27 5.73
CA PHE A 51 -19.00 -4.49 6.32
C PHE A 51 -18.36 -5.79 5.83
N ILE A 52 -19.12 -6.89 5.80
CA ILE A 52 -18.64 -8.17 5.29
C ILE A 52 -18.30 -8.07 3.80
N LEU A 53 -19.19 -7.49 2.97
CA LEU A 53 -18.96 -7.36 1.54
C LEU A 53 -17.73 -6.50 1.22
N THR A 54 -17.57 -5.37 1.91
CA THR A 54 -16.41 -4.49 1.77
C THR A 54 -15.14 -5.20 2.25
N SER A 55 -15.18 -5.89 3.40
CA SER A 55 -14.02 -6.63 3.91
C SER A 55 -13.61 -7.75 2.95
N LEU A 56 -14.57 -8.45 2.34
CA LEU A 56 -14.31 -9.47 1.33
C LEU A 56 -13.67 -8.86 0.07
N ALA A 57 -14.15 -7.71 -0.40
CA ALA A 57 -13.55 -7.02 -1.55
C ALA A 57 -12.08 -6.68 -1.30
N TRP A 58 -11.76 -6.10 -0.14
CA TRP A 58 -10.39 -5.80 0.27
C TRP A 58 -9.52 -7.06 0.44
N ALA A 59 -10.10 -8.15 0.97
CA ALA A 59 -9.38 -9.42 1.09
C ALA A 59 -9.03 -9.99 -0.29
N LEU A 60 -9.96 -9.94 -1.25
CA LEU A 60 -9.72 -10.39 -2.62
C LEU A 60 -8.65 -9.55 -3.32
N GLU A 61 -8.65 -8.23 -3.12
CA GLU A 61 -7.59 -7.35 -3.62
C GLU A 61 -6.20 -7.74 -3.07
N ALA A 62 -6.12 -8.05 -1.78
CA ALA A 62 -4.88 -8.49 -1.15
C ALA A 62 -4.38 -9.83 -1.72
N PHE A 63 -5.26 -10.81 -1.90
CA PHE A 63 -4.89 -12.09 -2.52
C PHE A 63 -4.42 -11.92 -3.96
N HIS A 64 -5.11 -11.10 -4.74
CA HIS A 64 -4.71 -10.84 -6.13
C HIS A 64 -3.35 -10.14 -6.21
N THR A 65 -3.11 -9.16 -5.35
CA THR A 65 -1.82 -8.47 -5.24
C THR A 65 -0.69 -9.43 -4.86
N MET A 66 -0.92 -10.33 -3.91
CA MET A 66 0.03 -11.36 -3.52
C MET A 66 0.40 -12.25 -4.71
N VAL A 67 -0.59 -12.73 -5.46
CA VAL A 67 -0.37 -13.56 -6.66
C VAL A 67 0.43 -12.81 -7.71
N MET A 68 0.07 -11.56 -8.02
CA MET A 68 0.80 -10.71 -8.97
C MET A 68 2.29 -10.61 -8.59
N ILE A 69 2.60 -10.32 -7.32
CA ILE A 69 3.99 -10.16 -6.85
C ILE A 69 4.82 -11.43 -7.07
N PHE A 70 4.25 -12.61 -6.78
CA PHE A 70 5.00 -13.88 -6.93
C PHE A 70 5.03 -14.40 -8.36
N ALA A 71 3.94 -14.25 -9.11
CA ALA A 71 3.86 -14.66 -10.51
C ALA A 71 4.76 -13.81 -11.41
N ASP A 72 4.95 -12.54 -11.07
CA ASP A 72 5.77 -11.59 -11.83
C ASP A 72 7.25 -11.55 -11.38
N ARG A 73 7.65 -12.43 -10.45
CA ARG A 73 9.05 -12.55 -10.05
C ARG A 73 9.90 -13.00 -11.24
N GLU A 74 10.94 -12.24 -11.55
CA GLU A 74 11.99 -12.67 -12.48
C GLU A 74 12.78 -13.84 -11.85
N PRO A 75 12.73 -15.05 -12.44
CA PRO A 75 13.45 -16.20 -11.91
C PRO A 75 14.94 -16.09 -12.23
N ASP A 76 15.77 -16.80 -11.47
CA ASP A 76 17.18 -16.91 -11.79
C ASP A 76 17.37 -17.71 -13.08
N TRP A 77 18.50 -17.53 -13.75
CA TRP A 77 18.82 -18.18 -15.03
C TRP A 77 20.22 -18.79 -15.00
N SER A 78 20.42 -19.82 -15.81
CA SER A 78 21.71 -20.49 -15.97
C SER A 78 22.01 -20.76 -17.44
N CYS A 79 23.29 -20.84 -17.79
CA CYS A 79 23.71 -21.24 -19.12
C CYS A 79 23.43 -22.72 -19.37
N VAL A 80 23.03 -23.05 -20.58
CA VAL A 80 22.86 -24.45 -20.98
C VAL A 80 24.25 -25.08 -21.10
N ASN A 81 24.42 -26.29 -20.54
CA ASN A 81 25.69 -27.01 -20.53
C ASN A 81 26.34 -27.07 -21.92
N GLY A 82 27.57 -26.55 -22.03
CA GLY A 82 28.36 -26.55 -23.27
C GLY A 82 28.32 -25.27 -24.10
N VAL A 83 27.52 -24.28 -23.69
CA VAL A 83 27.51 -22.94 -24.28
C VAL A 83 28.01 -21.92 -23.26
N ASP A 84 29.06 -21.18 -23.63
CA ASP A 84 29.56 -20.07 -22.83
C ASP A 84 28.65 -18.86 -23.09
N CYS A 85 27.90 -18.38 -22.09
CA CYS A 85 26.99 -17.22 -22.23
C CYS A 85 27.74 -15.87 -22.34
N ALA A 86 28.93 -15.88 -22.94
CA ALA A 86 29.83 -14.73 -23.02
C ALA A 86 29.30 -13.61 -23.93
N GLY A 87 28.19 -13.83 -24.66
CA GLY A 87 27.63 -12.88 -25.63
C GLY A 87 26.75 -11.75 -25.03
N GLY A 88 26.30 -11.89 -23.79
CA GLY A 88 25.50 -10.86 -23.12
C GLY A 88 26.39 -9.78 -22.53
N GLY A 89 26.53 -8.63 -23.19
CA GLY A 89 27.29 -7.49 -22.69
C GLY A 89 26.98 -7.21 -21.21
N GLY A 90 27.95 -7.49 -20.34
CA GLY A 90 27.88 -7.21 -18.91
C GLY A 90 26.93 -8.10 -18.08
N GLY A 91 26.68 -9.35 -18.48
CA GLY A 91 25.91 -10.30 -17.65
C GLY A 91 24.39 -10.12 -17.71
N SER A 92 23.89 -9.47 -18.77
CA SER A 92 22.45 -9.31 -19.00
C SER A 92 21.92 -10.32 -20.04
N LEU A 93 20.70 -10.83 -19.82
CA LEU A 93 19.94 -11.67 -20.77
C LEU A 93 19.63 -10.94 -22.08
N CYS A 94 19.70 -9.61 -22.07
CA CYS A 94 19.28 -8.71 -23.13
C CYS A 94 20.32 -8.63 -24.26
N GLY A 95 20.34 -9.65 -25.11
CA GLY A 95 21.29 -9.77 -26.21
C GLY A 95 21.80 -11.19 -26.42
N MET A 96 21.50 -12.10 -25.49
CA MET A 96 21.81 -13.52 -25.62
C MET A 96 20.73 -14.25 -26.41
N LYS A 97 21.12 -15.27 -27.17
CA LYS A 97 20.16 -16.09 -27.91
C LYS A 97 19.44 -17.00 -26.91
N ALA A 98 18.12 -17.15 -27.04
CA ALA A 98 17.29 -17.94 -26.13
C ALA A 98 17.63 -19.45 -26.06
N ALA A 99 18.58 -19.93 -26.88
CA ALA A 99 19.08 -21.30 -26.84
C ALA A 99 20.33 -21.47 -25.97
N GLU A 100 20.94 -20.38 -25.52
CA GLU A 100 22.23 -20.37 -24.80
C GLU A 100 22.05 -20.38 -23.28
N TRP A 101 20.83 -20.07 -22.82
CA TRP A 101 20.49 -19.96 -21.40
C TRP A 101 19.10 -20.54 -21.14
N GLU A 102 18.84 -20.94 -19.90
CA GLU A 102 17.57 -21.45 -19.42
C GLU A 102 17.18 -20.86 -18.07
N TRP A 103 15.87 -20.75 -17.82
CA TRP A 103 15.34 -20.34 -16.51
C TRP A 103 15.47 -21.46 -15.49
N ILE A 104 15.96 -21.15 -14.29
CA ILE A 104 15.97 -22.06 -13.16
C ILE A 104 14.51 -22.27 -12.71
N GLY A 105 14.02 -23.52 -12.82
CA GLY A 105 12.61 -23.86 -12.61
C GLY A 105 11.75 -23.85 -13.88
N GLY A 106 12.35 -23.56 -15.04
CA GLY A 106 11.70 -23.64 -16.35
C GLY A 106 10.73 -22.51 -16.66
N LYS A 107 9.99 -22.65 -17.77
CA LYS A 107 9.06 -21.62 -18.27
C LYS A 107 7.83 -21.40 -17.38
N ALA A 108 7.42 -22.40 -16.62
CA ALA A 108 6.25 -22.32 -15.74
C ALA A 108 6.58 -21.71 -14.35
N ALA A 109 7.83 -21.31 -14.10
CA ALA A 109 8.23 -20.74 -12.82
C ALA A 109 7.58 -19.38 -12.54
N SER A 110 7.32 -18.58 -13.57
CA SER A 110 6.76 -17.23 -13.46
C SER A 110 6.11 -16.81 -14.78
N THR A 111 5.21 -15.84 -14.73
CA THR A 111 4.66 -15.18 -15.94
C THR A 111 5.77 -14.49 -16.73
N VAL A 112 6.83 -14.01 -16.07
CA VAL A 112 7.99 -13.42 -16.75
C VAL A 112 8.74 -14.45 -17.60
N SER A 113 8.97 -15.66 -17.07
CA SER A 113 9.67 -16.74 -17.77
C SER A 113 8.82 -17.41 -18.85
N GLU A 114 7.51 -17.44 -18.67
CA GLU A 114 6.56 -17.99 -19.66
C GLU A 114 6.47 -17.10 -20.90
N TRP A 115 6.33 -15.79 -20.70
CA TRP A 115 6.10 -14.81 -21.78
C TRP A 115 7.37 -14.06 -22.21
N SER A 116 8.52 -14.36 -21.59
CA SER A 116 9.81 -13.70 -21.84
C SER A 116 9.75 -12.17 -21.67
N LEU A 117 9.11 -11.71 -20.59
CA LEU A 117 8.90 -10.29 -20.26
C LEU A 117 10.16 -9.64 -19.66
N ILE A 118 11.28 -9.75 -20.38
CA ILE A 118 12.58 -9.20 -19.98
C ILE A 118 12.97 -8.01 -20.87
N CYS A 119 14.02 -7.30 -20.48
CA CYS A 119 14.63 -6.27 -21.30
C CYS A 119 13.63 -5.16 -21.68
N GLY A 120 13.44 -4.92 -22.99
CA GLY A 120 12.50 -3.93 -23.50
C GLY A 120 11.04 -4.20 -23.15
N ASP A 121 10.69 -5.42 -22.75
CA ASP A 121 9.31 -5.79 -22.41
C ASP A 121 9.03 -5.82 -20.89
N LYS A 122 10.05 -5.56 -20.06
CA LYS A 122 9.91 -5.55 -18.59
C LYS A 122 8.86 -4.55 -18.09
N PHE A 123 8.65 -3.44 -18.80
CA PHE A 123 7.66 -2.43 -18.43
C PHE A 123 6.22 -2.97 -18.48
N LYS A 124 5.94 -4.00 -19.30
CA LYS A 124 4.58 -4.56 -19.46
C LYS A 124 4.05 -5.15 -18.16
N VAL A 125 4.93 -5.79 -17.39
CA VAL A 125 4.63 -6.32 -16.05
C VAL A 125 4.15 -5.20 -15.12
N GLY A 126 4.96 -4.14 -15.01
CA GLY A 126 4.62 -2.98 -14.17
C GLY A 126 3.39 -2.21 -14.67
N LEU A 127 3.16 -2.17 -15.99
CA LEU A 127 1.99 -1.52 -16.58
C LEU A 127 0.69 -2.24 -16.18
N VAL A 128 0.64 -3.57 -16.30
CA VAL A 128 -0.55 -4.35 -15.92
C VAL A 128 -0.82 -4.22 -14.42
N GLN A 129 0.22 -4.25 -13.59
CA GLN A 129 0.10 -4.02 -12.15
C GLN A 129 -0.41 -2.61 -11.82
N ALA A 130 0.06 -1.58 -12.53
CA ALA A 130 -0.43 -0.21 -12.36
C ALA A 130 -1.90 -0.07 -12.75
N LEU A 131 -2.33 -0.72 -13.85
CA LEU A 131 -3.73 -0.74 -14.27
C LEU A 131 -4.63 -1.45 -13.25
N PHE A 132 -4.14 -2.53 -12.62
CA PHE A 132 -4.86 -3.21 -11.55
C PHE A 132 -5.13 -2.26 -10.37
N PHE A 133 -4.09 -1.61 -9.83
CA PHE A 133 -4.27 -0.67 -8.72
C PHE A 133 -5.06 0.59 -9.10
N ALA A 134 -4.92 1.07 -10.34
CA ALA A 134 -5.78 2.14 -10.85
C ALA A 134 -7.26 1.73 -10.89
N GLY A 135 -7.54 0.47 -11.23
CA GLY A 135 -8.88 -0.12 -11.14
C GLY A 135 -9.41 -0.14 -9.71
N CYS A 136 -8.59 -0.61 -8.75
CA CYS A 136 -8.95 -0.63 -7.33
C CYS A 136 -9.28 0.77 -6.75
N MET A 137 -8.65 1.82 -7.28
CA MET A 137 -8.93 3.22 -6.90
C MET A 137 -10.27 3.75 -7.44
N ILE A 138 -10.75 3.24 -8.58
CA ILE A 138 -12.00 3.69 -9.21
C ILE A 138 -13.21 3.07 -8.48
N GLY A 139 -13.06 1.86 -7.94
CA GLY A 139 -14.11 1.12 -7.22
C GLY A 139 -14.59 -0.11 -7.97
#